data_AF-A0A1V5LLY5-F1
#
_entry.id   AF-A0A1V5LLY5-F1
#
_cell.length_a   1.000
_cell.length_b   1.000
_cell.length_c   1.000
_cell.angle_alpha   90.00
_cell.angle_beta   90.00
_cell.angle_gamma   90.00
#
_symmetry.space_group_name_H-M   'P 1'
#
loop_
_entity.id
_entity.type
_entity.pdbx_description
1 polymer ?
#
loop_
_entity_poly.entity_id
_entity_poly.type
_entity_poly.pdbx_seq_one_letter_code
_entity_poly.pdbx_strand_id
1 'polypeptide(L)'
;MGQTDARLFKWDPRARAVVGNPIVPVPGEIEISNLTLGGDGLLYGSAVQQLFVTDPATMRVLALGHSPLSHIRRAGMLTLEDGRVIALCGPYATFLRYRDGAIDIDVFAEYEKWPWVGKAVVDGYLYAGSGMELIRVKVP
;
A
#
# COMPACT_ATOMS: atom_id res chain seq x y z
N MET A 1 20.66 14.18 16.40
CA MET A 1 19.42 13.49 16.83
C MET A 1 18.78 12.92 15.57
N GLY A 2 18.72 11.59 15.47
CA GLY A 2 18.22 10.90 14.28
C GLY A 2 16.71 11.09 14.16
N GLN A 3 16.24 11.22 12.93
CA GLN A 3 14.81 11.31 12.64
C GLN A 3 14.12 10.02 13.12
N THR A 4 13.11 10.14 14.00
CA THR A 4 12.39 9.01 14.61
C THR A 4 11.19 8.54 13.80
N ASP A 5 10.66 9.40 12.92
CA ASP A 5 9.46 9.09 12.13
C ASP A 5 9.78 9.01 10.63
N ALA A 6 9.14 8.07 9.96
CA ALA A 6 9.11 7.97 8.51
C ALA A 6 8.41 9.19 7.91
N ARG A 7 9.03 9.76 6.88
CA ARG A 7 8.48 10.92 6.17
C ARG A 7 8.12 10.57 4.73
N LEU A 8 6.95 11.03 4.33
CA LEU A 8 6.55 11.07 2.93
C LEU A 8 6.89 12.46 2.36
N PHE A 9 7.53 12.48 1.20
CA PHE A 9 7.92 13.71 0.52
C PHE A 9 7.75 13.57 -0.99
N LYS A 10 7.61 14.70 -1.68
CA LYS A 10 7.65 14.75 -3.14
C LYS A 10 9.04 15.07 -3.61
N TRP A 11 9.52 14.34 -4.61
CA TRP A 11 10.78 14.60 -5.27
C TRP A 11 10.52 15.11 -6.69
N ASP A 12 11.06 16.27 -7.02
CA ASP A 12 11.12 16.74 -8.41
C ASP A 12 12.43 16.24 -9.05
N PRO A 13 12.36 15.33 -10.04
CA PRO A 13 13.56 14.80 -10.69
C PRO A 13 14.27 15.82 -11.58
N ARG A 14 13.58 16.86 -12.08
CA ARG A 14 14.19 17.92 -12.89
C ARG A 14 14.98 18.88 -12.01
N ALA A 15 14.37 19.33 -10.92
CA ALA A 15 15.03 20.20 -9.94
C ALA A 15 16.01 19.44 -9.03
N ARG A 16 15.92 18.11 -8.98
CA ARG A 16 16.65 17.23 -8.05
C ARG A 16 16.50 17.70 -6.61
N ALA A 17 15.27 18.01 -6.23
CA ALA A 17 14.96 18.57 -4.92
C ALA A 17 13.65 18.02 -4.38
N VAL A 18 13.53 18.03 -3.04
CA VAL A 18 12.24 17.85 -2.38
C VAL A 18 11.40 19.10 -2.63
N VAL A 19 10.15 18.90 -3.05
CA VAL A 19 9.21 20.00 -3.30
C VAL A 19 8.08 19.99 -2.27
N GLY A 20 7.79 21.17 -1.71
CA GLY A 20 6.87 21.31 -0.60
C GLY A 20 7.42 20.75 0.72
N ASN A 21 6.53 20.63 1.71
CA ASN A 21 6.90 20.14 3.03
C ASN A 21 6.67 18.62 3.11
N PRO A 22 7.68 17.84 3.53
CA PRO A 22 7.45 16.45 3.93
C PRO A 22 6.43 16.36 5.06
N ILE A 23 5.70 15.25 5.09
CA ILE A 23 4.76 14.93 6.17
C ILE A 23 5.18 13.64 6.86
N VAL A 24 4.66 13.43 8.06
CA VAL A 24 4.73 12.14 8.78
C VAL A 24 3.34 11.51 8.69
N PRO A 25 3.11 10.54 7.77
CA PRO A 25 1.77 9.98 7.61
C PRO A 25 1.31 9.23 8.85
N VAL A 26 2.21 8.49 9.50
CA VAL A 26 1.93 7.71 10.72
C VAL A 26 2.97 8.08 11.78
N PRO A 27 2.61 8.91 12.78
CA PRO A 27 3.54 9.28 13.86
C PRO A 27 4.04 8.06 14.64
N GLY A 28 5.33 8.05 14.98
CA GLY A 28 5.98 6.96 15.73
C GLY A 28 6.44 5.78 14.88
N GLU A 29 6.02 5.68 13.62
CA GLU A 29 6.48 4.63 12.71
C GLU A 29 7.77 5.05 12.01
N ILE A 30 8.78 4.18 12.02
CA ILE A 30 10.12 4.46 11.48
C ILE A 30 10.25 4.12 9.98
N GLU A 31 9.29 3.39 9.40
CA GLU A 31 9.32 2.95 8.01
C GLU A 31 7.94 3.06 7.35
N ILE A 32 7.90 3.56 6.11
CA ILE A 32 6.78 3.35 5.18
C ILE A 32 7.16 2.16 4.29
N SER A 33 6.47 1.03 4.46
CA SER A 33 6.79 -0.24 3.81
C SER A 33 6.12 -0.41 2.44
N ASN A 34 5.07 0.37 2.19
CA ASN A 34 4.31 0.34 0.94
C ASN A 34 3.80 1.72 0.56
N LEU A 35 3.81 1.99 -0.74
CA LEU A 35 3.16 3.14 -1.37
C LEU A 35 2.65 2.72 -2.75
N THR A 36 1.41 3.08 -3.07
CA THR A 36 0.87 2.96 -4.42
C THR A 36 -0.18 4.03 -4.68
N LEU A 37 -0.28 4.49 -5.92
CA LEU A 37 -1.27 5.48 -6.33
C LEU A 37 -2.51 4.75 -6.82
N GLY A 38 -3.65 4.95 -6.17
CA GLY A 38 -4.93 4.40 -6.62
C GLY A 38 -5.43 5.10 -7.88
N GLY A 39 -6.37 4.47 -8.59
CA GLY A 39 -7.04 5.09 -9.74
C GLY A 39 -7.93 6.28 -9.38
N ASP A 40 -8.25 6.45 -8.10
CA ASP A 40 -8.89 7.63 -7.53
C ASP A 40 -7.93 8.83 -7.37
N GLY A 41 -6.65 8.66 -7.72
CA GLY A 41 -5.63 9.69 -7.58
C GLY A 41 -5.10 9.86 -6.15
N LEU A 42 -5.50 9.01 -5.21
CA LEU A 42 -5.04 9.05 -3.83
C LEU A 42 -3.84 8.11 -3.63
N LEU A 43 -2.94 8.50 -2.73
CA LEU A 43 -1.78 7.69 -2.36
C LEU A 43 -2.15 6.80 -1.18
N TYR A 44 -2.17 5.49 -1.41
CA TYR A 44 -2.34 4.47 -0.40
C TYR A 44 -0.98 4.03 0.09
N GLY A 45 -0.83 3.89 1.41
CA GLY A 45 0.41 3.41 1.98
C GLY A 45 0.21 2.62 3.27
N SER A 46 1.28 1.96 3.67
CA SER A 46 1.35 1.31 4.98
C SER A 46 2.68 1.54 5.67
N ALA A 47 2.62 1.56 6.99
CA ALA A 47 3.74 1.42 7.90
C ALA A 47 3.42 0.23 8.82
N VAL A 48 4.04 -0.92 8.54
CA VAL A 48 3.73 -2.20 9.23
C VAL A 48 2.25 -2.62 9.07
N GLN A 49 1.43 -2.53 10.13
CA GLN A 49 -0.01 -2.79 10.11
C GLN A 49 -0.86 -1.52 9.96
N GLN A 50 -0.23 -0.36 10.13
CA GLN A 50 -0.90 0.92 9.97
C GLN A 50 -1.04 1.23 8.49
N LEU A 51 -2.23 1.70 8.14
CA LEU A 51 -2.64 2.14 6.82
C LEU A 51 -2.83 3.64 6.82
N PHE A 52 -2.54 4.28 5.69
CA PHE A 52 -2.87 5.67 5.48
C PHE A 52 -3.28 5.92 4.04
N VAL A 53 -4.15 6.91 3.86
CA VAL A 53 -4.49 7.49 2.55
C VAL A 53 -4.10 8.95 2.60
N THR A 54 -3.37 9.40 1.57
CA THR A 54 -2.89 10.78 1.45
C THR A 54 -3.36 11.35 0.12
N ASP A 55 -3.82 12.60 0.14
CA ASP A 55 -3.96 13.40 -1.08
C ASP A 55 -2.55 13.80 -1.53
N PRO A 56 -2.04 13.26 -2.65
CA PRO A 56 -0.71 13.59 -3.12
C PRO A 56 -0.63 15.00 -3.68
N ALA A 57 -1.72 15.69 -4.05
CA ALA A 57 -1.64 17.07 -4.50
C ALA A 57 -1.32 18.01 -3.34
N THR A 58 -2.03 17.87 -2.23
CA THR A 58 -1.91 18.74 -1.05
C THR A 58 -0.95 18.22 0.02
N MET A 59 -0.48 16.97 -0.09
CA MET A 59 0.30 16.29 0.96
C MET A 59 -0.47 16.23 2.29
N ARG A 60 -1.78 15.94 2.24
CA ARG A 60 -2.62 15.82 3.43
C ARG A 60 -3.03 14.37 3.66
N VAL A 61 -2.85 13.86 4.88
CA VAL A 61 -3.42 12.57 5.29
C VAL A 61 -4.94 12.71 5.37
N LEU A 62 -5.65 11.90 4.60
CA LEU A 62 -7.11 11.87 4.50
C LEU A 62 -7.74 10.81 5.42
N ALA A 63 -7.03 9.70 5.64
CA ALA A 63 -7.44 8.66 6.58
C ALA A 63 -6.22 7.95 7.16
N LEU A 64 -6.40 7.48 8.39
CA LEU A 64 -5.56 6.48 9.03
C LEU A 64 -6.41 5.25 9.29
N GLY A 65 -5.78 4.08 9.23
CA GLY A 65 -6.43 2.82 9.53
C GLY A 65 -5.41 1.81 10.05
N HIS A 66 -5.92 0.65 10.47
CA HIS A 66 -5.12 -0.48 10.89
C HIS A 66 -5.67 -1.71 10.20
N SER A 67 -4.83 -2.55 9.59
CA SER A 67 -5.31 -3.79 9.01
C SER A 67 -5.69 -4.79 10.12
N PRO A 68 -6.94 -5.27 10.20
CA PRO A 68 -7.33 -6.26 11.21
C PRO A 68 -6.84 -7.68 10.86
N LEU A 69 -6.26 -7.88 9.67
CA LEU A 69 -5.90 -9.19 9.14
C LEU A 69 -4.46 -9.57 9.49
N SER A 70 -3.51 -8.72 9.10
CA SER A 70 -2.07 -8.90 9.31
C SER A 70 -1.33 -7.65 8.82
N HIS A 71 -0.01 -7.59 8.99
CA HIS A 71 0.79 -6.57 8.33
C HIS A 71 0.75 -6.75 6.81
N ILE A 72 0.86 -5.61 6.13
CA ILE A 72 0.97 -5.62 4.68
C ILE A 72 2.43 -5.90 4.35
N ARG A 73 2.65 -6.90 3.51
CA ARG A 73 4.01 -7.28 3.11
C ARG A 73 4.71 -6.09 2.47
N ARG A 74 6.01 -5.94 2.71
CA ARG A 74 6.82 -4.90 2.06
C ARG A 74 6.72 -5.07 0.55
N ALA A 75 6.50 -3.97 -0.15
CA ALA A 75 6.16 -3.99 -1.57
C ALA A 75 5.01 -4.97 -1.89
N GLY A 76 3.98 -5.02 -1.04
CA GLY A 76 2.76 -5.83 -1.14
C GLY A 76 1.55 -5.08 -1.69
N MET A 77 1.65 -3.78 -1.98
CA MET A 77 0.59 -2.99 -2.64
C MET A 77 0.83 -2.73 -4.14
N LEU A 78 -0.19 -2.94 -4.98
CA LEU A 78 -0.19 -2.56 -6.39
C LEU A 78 -1.54 -2.00 -6.81
N THR A 79 -1.56 -1.18 -7.85
CA THR A 79 -2.79 -0.69 -8.48
C THR A 79 -3.05 -1.47 -9.76
N LEU A 80 -4.28 -1.93 -9.93
CA LEU A 80 -4.76 -2.56 -11.16
C LEU A 80 -4.95 -1.54 -12.28
N GLU A 81 -5.04 -2.01 -13.52
CA GLU A 81 -5.33 -1.15 -14.68
C GLU A 81 -6.68 -0.43 -14.56
N ASP A 82 -7.65 -1.05 -13.89
CA ASP A 82 -8.96 -0.45 -13.59
C ASP A 82 -8.95 0.51 -12.40
N GLY A 83 -7.78 0.75 -11.80
CA GLY A 83 -7.59 1.71 -10.72
C GLY A 83 -7.79 1.15 -9.31
N ARG A 84 -8.25 -0.10 -9.14
CA ARG A 84 -8.38 -0.71 -7.81
C ARG A 84 -7.01 -0.96 -7.18
N VAL A 85 -6.90 -0.74 -5.87
CA VAL A 85 -5.67 -1.01 -5.11
C VAL A 85 -5.75 -2.38 -4.47
N ILE A 86 -4.78 -3.24 -4.73
CA ILE A 86 -4.59 -4.52 -4.06
C ILE A 86 -3.56 -4.37 -2.95
N ALA A 87 -3.80 -5.02 -1.80
CA ALA A 87 -2.79 -5.25 -0.77
C ALA A 87 -2.69 -6.73 -0.39
N LEU A 88 -1.45 -7.20 -0.18
CA LEU A 88 -1.17 -8.54 0.35
C LEU A 88 -1.04 -8.46 1.88
N CYS A 89 -2.11 -8.84 2.58
CA CYS A 89 -2.22 -8.80 4.04
C CYS A 89 -2.12 -10.22 4.61
N GLY A 90 -0.96 -10.64 5.08
CA GLY A 90 -0.80 -11.99 5.67
C GLY A 90 -1.12 -13.12 4.66
N PRO A 91 -2.12 -14.00 4.92
CA PRO A 91 -2.61 -15.02 4.00
C PRO A 91 -3.69 -14.52 3.01
N TYR A 92 -3.95 -13.21 2.94
CA TYR A 92 -5.06 -12.65 2.17
C TYR A 92 -4.61 -11.71 1.04
N ALA A 93 -5.37 -11.71 -0.05
CA ALA A 93 -5.35 -10.63 -1.03
C ALA A 93 -6.61 -9.78 -0.85
N THR A 94 -6.41 -8.47 -0.72
CA THR A 94 -7.50 -7.54 -0.42
C THR A 94 -7.56 -6.40 -1.43
N PHE A 95 -8.74 -5.79 -1.56
CA PHE A 95 -8.87 -4.46 -2.12
C PHE A 95 -8.85 -3.43 -0.99
N LEU A 96 -8.09 -2.36 -1.20
CA LEU A 96 -8.14 -1.16 -0.36
C LEU A 96 -8.91 -0.07 -1.08
N ARG A 97 -9.82 0.62 -0.37
CA ARG A 97 -10.56 1.76 -0.90
C ARG A 97 -10.73 2.85 0.14
N TYR A 98 -10.58 4.10 -0.26
CA TYR A 98 -10.95 5.24 0.56
C TYR A 98 -12.41 5.61 0.30
N ARG A 99 -13.23 5.59 1.35
CA ARG A 99 -14.65 5.98 1.30
C ARG A 99 -15.02 6.67 2.60
N ASP A 100 -15.69 7.82 2.51
CA ASP A 100 -16.25 8.56 3.64
C ASP A 100 -15.28 8.82 4.80
N GLY A 101 -14.02 9.15 4.48
CA GLY A 101 -13.01 9.43 5.51
C GLY A 101 -12.35 8.19 6.11
N ALA A 102 -12.66 6.99 5.63
CA ALA A 102 -12.13 5.73 6.15
C ALA A 102 -11.48 4.88 5.05
N ILE A 103 -10.64 3.94 5.48
CA ILE A 103 -10.05 2.92 4.62
C ILE A 103 -10.85 1.65 4.78
N ASP A 104 -11.48 1.23 3.69
CA ASP A 104 -12.19 -0.02 3.56
C ASP A 104 -11.25 -1.12 3.04
N ILE A 105 -11.43 -2.34 3.57
CA ILE A 105 -10.56 -3.49 3.31
C ILE A 105 -11.46 -4.69 2.96
N ASP A 106 -11.50 -5.04 1.68
CA ASP A 106 -12.28 -6.17 1.19
C ASP A 106 -11.37 -7.34 0.82
N VAL A 107 -11.49 -8.47 1.52
CA VAL A 107 -10.79 -9.70 1.14
C VAL A 107 -11.46 -10.30 -0.09
N PHE A 108 -10.67 -10.62 -1.12
CA PHE A 108 -11.19 -11.31 -2.31
C PHE A 108 -10.55 -12.67 -2.56
N ALA A 109 -9.41 -12.96 -1.92
CA ALA A 109 -8.81 -14.28 -1.96
C ALA A 109 -8.04 -14.55 -0.66
N GLU A 110 -7.98 -15.83 -0.32
CA GLU A 110 -7.10 -16.40 0.69
C GLU A 110 -6.17 -17.40 0.00
N TYR A 111 -4.94 -17.53 0.52
CA TYR A 111 -3.96 -18.49 0.02
C TYR A 111 -3.32 -19.24 1.18
N GLU A 112 -3.00 -20.51 0.96
CA GLU A 112 -2.48 -21.40 2.01
C GLU A 112 -1.11 -20.97 2.55
N LYS A 113 -0.29 -20.30 1.71
CA LYS A 113 1.07 -19.89 2.07
C LYS A 113 1.29 -18.41 1.87
N TRP A 114 2.03 -17.79 2.78
CA TRP A 114 2.30 -16.36 2.74
C TRP A 114 3.17 -15.94 1.55
N PRO A 115 2.83 -14.86 0.83
CA PRO A 115 3.66 -14.27 -0.19
C PRO A 115 4.86 -13.62 0.49
N TRP A 116 6.05 -14.01 0.05
CA TRP A 116 7.31 -13.48 0.52
C TRP A 116 7.83 -12.38 -0.39
N VAL A 117 7.63 -12.53 -1.70
CA VAL A 117 8.27 -11.69 -2.71
C VAL A 117 7.40 -11.53 -3.94
N GLY A 118 7.55 -10.38 -4.58
CA GLY A 118 6.98 -10.12 -5.89
C GLY A 118 5.46 -10.03 -5.88
N LYS A 119 4.95 -9.22 -6.81
CA LYS A 119 3.54 -9.20 -7.14
C LYS A 119 3.37 -8.68 -8.55
N ALA A 120 2.53 -9.37 -9.31
CA ALA A 120 2.15 -8.96 -10.64
C ALA A 120 0.70 -9.32 -10.85
N VAL A 121 0.00 -8.53 -11.66
CA VAL A 121 -1.31 -8.91 -12.17
C VAL A 121 -1.20 -9.01 -13.67
N VAL A 122 -1.54 -10.19 -14.19
CA VAL A 122 -1.48 -10.50 -15.63
C VAL A 122 -2.70 -11.37 -15.96
N ASP A 123 -3.41 -11.05 -17.03
CA ASP A 123 -4.61 -11.77 -17.51
C ASP A 123 -5.69 -11.98 -16.43
N GLY A 124 -5.84 -10.98 -15.55
CA GLY A 124 -6.80 -11.01 -14.44
C GLY A 124 -6.45 -12.00 -13.33
N TYR A 125 -5.17 -12.38 -13.20
CA TYR A 125 -4.65 -13.16 -12.09
C TYR A 125 -3.58 -12.39 -11.34
N LEU A 126 -3.67 -12.40 -10.02
CA LEU A 126 -2.62 -11.95 -9.13
C LEU A 126 -1.63 -13.10 -8.91
N TYR A 127 -0.35 -12.78 -9.09
CA TYR A 127 0.77 -13.68 -8.87
C TYR A 127 1.65 -13.14 -7.74
N ALA A 128 2.09 -14.01 -6.84
CA ALA A 128 3.08 -13.69 -5.81
C ALA A 128 3.94 -14.91 -5.47
N GLY A 129 5.22 -14.70 -5.17
CA GLY A 129 6.14 -15.78 -4.81
C GLY A 129 6.03 -16.16 -3.34
N SER A 130 5.96 -17.45 -3.04
CA SER A 130 6.00 -18.02 -1.69
C SER A 130 7.01 -19.17 -1.63
N GLY A 131 8.25 -18.87 -1.21
CA GLY A 131 9.32 -19.87 -1.23
C GLY A 131 9.58 -20.36 -2.66
N MET A 132 9.42 -21.67 -2.89
CA MET A 132 9.57 -22.31 -4.22
C MET A 132 8.26 -22.35 -5.01
N GLU A 133 7.18 -21.75 -4.49
CA GLU A 133 5.86 -21.81 -5.08
C GLU A 133 5.39 -20.45 -5.58
N LEU A 134 4.49 -20.49 -6.56
CA LEU A 134 3.82 -19.33 -7.10
C LEU A 134 2.35 -19.35 -6.65
N ILE A 135 1.97 -18.38 -5.84
CA ILE A 135 0.58 -18.09 -5.56
C ILE A 135 -0.02 -17.52 -6.83
N ARG A 136 -1.18 -18.05 -7.24
CA ARG A 136 -1.97 -17.56 -8.38
C ARG A 136 -3.43 -17.52 -7.96
N VAL A 137 -4.01 -16.33 -7.89
CA VAL A 137 -5.42 -16.14 -7.54
C VAL A 137 -6.13 -15.29 -8.57
N LYS A 138 -7.38 -15.64 -8.89
CA LYS A 138 -8.19 -14.84 -9.83
C LYS A 138 -8.56 -13.52 -9.17
N VAL A 139 -8.34 -12.43 -9.89
CA VAL A 139 -8.87 -11.12 -9.50
C VAL A 139 -10.32 -11.05 -9.97
N PRO A 140 -11.30 -10.79 -9.08
CA PRO A 140 -12.70 -10.69 -9.46
C PRO A 140 -13.00 -9.41 -10.25
#